data_AF-A0A6I4ZRH4-F1
#
_entry.id   AF-A0A6I4ZRH4-F1
#
_cell.length_a   1.000
_cell.length_b   1.000
_cell.length_c   1.000
_cell.angle_alpha   90.00
_cell.angle_beta   90.00
_cell.angle_gamma   90.00
#
_symmetry.space_group_name_H-M   'P 1'
#
loop_
_entity.id
_entity.type
_entity.pdbx_description
1 polymer ?
#
loop_
_entity_poly.entity_id
_entity_poly.type
_entity_poly.pdbx_seq_one_letter_code
_entity_poly.pdbx_strand_id
1 'polypeptide(L)'
;MNPAPRSIVSALALAGILLVVMVTGACSEQESPLIAGDRATPTSTPTMDELVQAAVDATATPTPVPLPTSVPVVVPTATQEPTAVPTHEPTSTPEPTATAVPAGQTPEPTAVTTAQTPEPASPTPTPAPPPTATPVPEPTAPPAIAVDPTHTPAPLPDDYSLRTHGPPPIELIKFAQWDENRVKLGNWVAGYIIAHGLDHPVRVIEMEPEEYKDKLPHSDVDIVMEADPVWAKPYVDAGILILLGPLSDASPDTVVAVNASIWTRAPKVGQFLEQYEWNGEQLTEHSKKIRGGRIAVRENIIGLSYIEDNKPVWSQWVDDNTATLVETAVTGGKVGHCRQFEERRTASFTRICIDDPSISITDSARRVDASAPSTDTSS
;
A
#
# COMPACT_ATOMS: atom_id res chain seq x y z
N MET A 1 39.73 -53.14 9.63
CA MET A 1 39.61 -53.29 11.09
C MET A 1 39.14 -51.96 11.69
N ASN A 2 37.82 -51.81 11.84
CA ASN A 2 37.05 -51.28 12.98
C ASN A 2 35.62 -51.04 12.45
N PRO A 3 34.56 -51.64 13.05
CA PRO A 3 33.24 -51.75 12.42
C PRO A 3 32.19 -50.83 13.05
N ALA A 4 31.23 -50.32 12.27
CA ALA A 4 29.92 -49.81 12.73
C ALA A 4 28.98 -49.56 11.52
N PRO A 5 27.65 -49.51 11.67
CA PRO A 5 26.80 -50.68 11.90
C PRO A 5 25.64 -50.81 10.87
N ARG A 6 24.96 -51.94 10.99
CA ARG A 6 23.86 -52.45 10.15
C ARG A 6 22.52 -51.72 10.33
N SER A 7 21.80 -51.65 9.22
CA SER A 7 20.36 -51.85 9.00
C SER A 7 19.35 -51.63 10.14
N ILE A 8 18.34 -50.79 9.86
CA ILE A 8 16.94 -51.14 10.14
C ILE A 8 16.12 -50.93 8.86
N VAL A 9 15.60 -52.04 8.38
CA VAL A 9 14.53 -52.16 7.39
C VAL A 9 13.22 -52.19 8.19
N SER A 10 12.28 -51.31 7.89
CA SER A 10 10.88 -51.52 8.22
C SER A 10 10.02 -51.15 7.03
N ALA A 11 9.59 -52.20 6.33
CA ALA A 11 8.48 -52.19 5.41
C ALA A 11 7.17 -52.04 6.20
N LEU A 12 6.27 -51.20 5.70
CA LEU A 12 4.83 -51.38 5.89
C LEU A 12 4.15 -51.01 4.58
N ALA A 13 3.79 -52.05 3.84
CA ALA A 13 2.88 -52.02 2.71
C ALA A 13 1.49 -52.39 3.23
N LEU A 14 0.48 -51.53 3.02
CA LEU A 14 -0.97 -51.81 3.04
C LEU A 14 -1.66 -50.47 2.73
N ALA A 15 -2.70 -50.36 1.93
CA ALA A 15 -3.30 -51.19 0.90
C ALA A 15 -4.27 -50.26 0.14
N GLY A 16 -4.46 -50.53 -1.14
CA GLY A 16 -5.60 -50.19 -2.00
C GLY A 16 -6.50 -48.98 -1.67
N ILE A 17 -6.61 -48.07 -2.63
CA ILE A 17 -7.83 -47.90 -3.45
C ILE A 17 -7.42 -47.13 -4.70
N LEU A 18 -7.39 -47.86 -5.82
CA LEU A 18 -7.36 -47.30 -7.17
C LEU A 18 -8.82 -46.99 -7.52
N LEU A 19 -9.28 -45.77 -7.26
CA LEU A 19 -10.56 -45.30 -7.80
C LEU A 19 -10.29 -44.64 -9.15
N VAL A 20 -10.31 -45.46 -10.20
CA VAL A 20 -10.53 -45.00 -11.57
C VAL A 20 -11.98 -44.50 -11.63
N VAL A 21 -12.19 -43.19 -11.52
CA VAL A 21 -13.44 -42.58 -11.96
C VAL A 21 -13.23 -42.12 -13.39
N MET A 22 -13.68 -42.95 -14.33
CA MET A 22 -14.06 -42.46 -15.65
C MET A 22 -15.25 -41.52 -15.46
N VAL A 23 -15.05 -40.21 -15.57
CA VAL A 23 -16.13 -39.26 -15.85
C VAL A 23 -16.10 -38.97 -17.35
N THR A 24 -16.73 -39.84 -18.12
CA THR A 24 -17.27 -39.50 -19.43
C THR A 24 -18.68 -38.98 -19.26
N GLY A 25 -18.93 -37.75 -19.71
CA GLY A 25 -20.27 -37.27 -20.07
C GLY A 25 -21.00 -36.47 -19.00
N ALA A 26 -20.93 -35.14 -19.11
CA ALA A 26 -22.06 -34.30 -19.51
C ALA A 26 -21.66 -32.83 -19.39
N CYS A 27 -21.85 -32.07 -20.47
CA CYS A 27 -21.92 -30.62 -20.40
C CYS A 27 -23.07 -30.23 -19.46
N SER A 28 -22.75 -29.72 -18.29
CA SER A 28 -23.64 -28.87 -17.52
C SER A 28 -22.89 -27.60 -17.18
N GLU A 29 -23.23 -26.55 -17.92
CA GLU A 29 -23.10 -25.17 -17.47
C GLU A 29 -23.81 -25.06 -16.11
N GLN A 30 -23.06 -25.21 -15.02
CA GLN A 30 -23.51 -24.79 -13.71
C GLN A 30 -22.92 -23.40 -13.49
N GLU A 31 -23.64 -22.41 -14.02
CA GLU A 31 -23.52 -21.02 -13.58
C GLU A 31 -23.49 -21.02 -12.05
N SER A 32 -22.35 -20.63 -11.48
CA SER A 32 -22.34 -20.25 -10.08
C SER A 32 -23.27 -19.04 -9.95
N PRO A 33 -24.33 -19.10 -9.13
CA PRO A 33 -25.13 -17.92 -8.90
C PRO A 33 -24.25 -16.93 -8.15
N LEU A 34 -23.83 -15.90 -8.85
CA LEU A 34 -23.48 -14.63 -8.25
C LEU A 34 -24.59 -14.31 -7.24
N ILE A 35 -24.24 -14.23 -5.95
CA ILE A 35 -25.14 -13.71 -4.92
C ILE A 35 -25.28 -12.22 -5.18
N ALA A 36 -26.19 -11.90 -6.09
CA ALA A 36 -26.75 -10.58 -6.26
C ALA A 36 -27.80 -10.39 -5.16
N GLY A 37 -27.50 -9.50 -4.22
CA GLY A 37 -28.47 -8.92 -3.30
C GLY A 37 -28.40 -9.44 -1.88
N ASP A 38 -27.96 -8.57 -0.99
CA ASP A 38 -28.42 -8.50 0.40
C ASP A 38 -29.95 -8.46 0.41
N ARG A 39 -30.58 -9.63 0.48
CA ARG A 39 -31.98 -9.74 0.85
C ARG A 39 -32.01 -9.73 2.37
N ALA A 40 -32.34 -8.57 2.92
CA ALA A 40 -32.59 -8.36 4.35
C ALA A 40 -33.39 -9.53 4.93
N THR A 41 -32.76 -10.26 5.85
CA THR A 41 -33.48 -11.16 6.75
C THR A 41 -34.46 -10.29 7.55
N PRO A 42 -35.74 -10.65 7.69
CA PRO A 42 -36.67 -9.86 8.48
C PRO A 42 -36.20 -9.82 9.93
N THR A 43 -35.60 -8.69 10.33
CA THR A 43 -35.33 -8.36 11.72
C THR A 43 -36.68 -8.21 12.42
N SER A 44 -36.98 -9.12 13.34
CA SER A 44 -38.11 -9.01 14.25
C SER A 44 -38.02 -7.68 15.01
N THR A 45 -39.04 -6.85 14.84
CA THR A 45 -39.21 -5.60 15.58
C THR A 45 -39.27 -5.93 17.09
N PRO A 46 -38.39 -5.36 17.93
CA PRO A 46 -38.49 -5.54 19.38
C PRO A 46 -39.85 -5.00 19.86
N THR A 47 -40.50 -5.72 20.76
CA THR A 47 -41.78 -5.29 21.34
C THR A 47 -41.54 -4.11 22.28
N MET A 48 -42.56 -3.27 22.48
CA MET A 48 -42.45 -2.10 23.38
C MET A 48 -42.02 -2.48 24.81
N ASP A 49 -42.35 -3.70 25.27
CA ASP A 49 -41.90 -4.19 26.58
C ASP A 49 -40.37 -4.40 26.66
N GLU A 50 -39.73 -4.76 25.54
CA GLU A 50 -38.27 -4.96 25.47
C GLU A 50 -37.52 -3.61 25.49
N LEU A 51 -38.11 -2.57 24.89
CA LEU A 51 -37.59 -1.20 24.93
C LEU A 51 -37.74 -0.55 26.31
N VAL A 52 -38.81 -0.87 27.04
CA VAL A 52 -39.02 -0.36 28.40
C VAL A 52 -38.04 -1.01 29.38
N GLN A 53 -37.75 -2.30 29.24
CA GLN A 53 -36.79 -2.98 30.12
C GLN A 53 -35.35 -2.46 29.93
N ALA A 54 -34.93 -2.16 28.69
CA ALA A 54 -33.62 -1.59 28.40
C ALA A 54 -33.42 -0.17 28.96
N ALA A 55 -34.50 0.59 29.12
CA ALA A 55 -34.44 1.95 29.67
C ALA A 55 -34.30 1.97 31.21
N VAL A 56 -34.75 0.92 31.90
CA VAL A 56 -34.68 0.85 33.37
C VAL A 56 -33.26 0.48 33.84
N ASP A 57 -32.51 -0.31 33.07
CA ASP A 57 -31.13 -0.71 33.41
C ASP A 57 -30.08 0.39 33.17
N ALA A 58 -30.43 1.49 32.49
CA ALA A 58 -29.50 2.60 32.19
C ALA A 58 -29.34 3.63 33.32
N THR A 59 -29.96 3.43 34.49
CA THR A 59 -29.92 4.40 35.60
C THR A 59 -28.93 3.99 36.71
N ALA A 60 -27.78 3.44 36.35
CA ALA A 60 -26.70 3.18 37.30
C ALA A 60 -25.87 4.46 37.53
N THR A 61 -25.82 4.92 38.78
CA THR A 61 -25.06 6.09 39.22
C THR A 61 -23.56 5.90 38.94
N PRO A 62 -22.87 6.88 38.31
CA PRO A 62 -21.44 6.74 38.03
C PRO A 62 -20.63 6.72 39.33
N THR A 63 -19.77 5.71 39.46
CA THR A 63 -18.78 5.59 40.52
C THR A 63 -17.68 6.63 40.31
N PRO A 64 -17.22 7.36 41.34
CA PRO A 64 -16.18 8.38 41.17
C PRO A 64 -14.87 7.77 40.67
N VAL A 65 -14.34 8.34 39.58
CA VAL A 65 -13.06 7.95 38.98
C VAL A 65 -11.91 8.48 39.84
N PRO A 66 -10.94 7.65 40.24
CA PRO A 66 -9.79 8.11 41.01
C PRO A 66 -8.89 9.02 40.18
N LEU A 67 -8.43 10.11 40.80
CA LEU A 67 -7.56 11.12 40.21
C LEU A 67 -6.16 10.52 39.90
N PRO A 68 -5.57 10.78 38.71
CA PRO A 68 -4.28 10.21 38.36
C PRO A 68 -3.15 10.76 39.25
N THR A 69 -2.38 9.83 39.82
CA THR A 69 -1.18 10.14 40.60
C THR A 69 -0.03 10.41 39.63
N SER A 70 0.59 11.59 39.72
CA SER A 70 1.75 11.96 38.90
C SER A 70 2.98 11.11 39.26
N VAL A 71 3.48 10.36 38.29
CA VAL A 71 4.73 9.60 38.41
C VAL A 71 5.90 10.53 38.06
N PRO A 72 7.01 10.53 38.83
CA PRO A 72 8.15 11.39 38.54
C PRO A 72 8.83 11.02 37.21
N VAL A 73 9.11 12.05 36.41
CA VAL A 73 9.82 11.98 35.12
C VAL A 73 11.28 11.56 35.38
N VAL A 74 11.70 10.44 34.79
CA VAL A 74 13.09 9.98 34.82
C VAL A 74 13.86 10.70 33.72
N VAL A 75 14.92 11.42 34.09
CA VAL A 75 15.82 12.08 33.14
C VAL A 75 16.69 11.02 32.45
N PRO A 76 16.73 10.95 31.10
CA PRO A 76 17.56 9.97 30.41
C PRO A 76 19.04 10.30 30.61
N THR A 77 19.81 9.26 30.97
CA THR A 77 21.27 9.29 31.11
C THR A 77 21.90 9.21 29.73
N ALA A 78 22.91 10.05 29.46
CA ALA A 78 23.57 10.15 28.16
C ALA A 78 24.19 8.81 27.72
N THR A 79 23.81 8.36 26.53
CA THR A 79 24.36 7.19 25.84
C THR A 79 25.75 7.53 25.28
N GLN A 80 26.75 6.70 25.57
CA GLN A 80 28.12 6.90 25.09
C GLN A 80 28.26 6.60 23.59
N GLU A 81 29.11 7.38 22.95
CA GLU A 81 29.47 7.34 21.53
C GLU A 81 30.25 6.05 21.19
N PRO A 82 29.90 5.33 20.12
CA PRO A 82 30.58 4.09 19.74
C PRO A 82 31.97 4.37 19.17
N THR A 83 32.96 3.63 19.68
CA THR A 83 34.34 3.62 19.16
C THR A 83 34.40 2.89 17.82
N ALA A 84 34.93 3.55 16.79
CA ALA A 84 35.08 3.01 15.45
C ALA A 84 35.95 1.74 15.41
N VAL A 85 35.46 0.70 14.73
CA VAL A 85 36.16 -0.57 14.45
C VAL A 85 36.94 -0.41 13.14
N PRO A 86 38.21 -0.87 13.05
CA PRO A 86 38.99 -0.75 11.82
C PRO A 86 38.47 -1.70 10.72
N THR A 87 38.16 -1.13 9.55
CA THR A 87 37.75 -1.84 8.33
C THR A 87 38.94 -2.51 7.65
N HIS A 88 38.83 -3.81 7.36
CA HIS A 88 39.81 -4.56 6.59
C HIS A 88 39.70 -4.28 5.08
N GLU A 89 40.84 -4.17 4.39
CA GLU A 89 40.94 -3.99 2.93
C GLU A 89 40.31 -5.17 2.15
N PRO A 90 39.56 -4.92 1.06
CA PRO A 90 39.07 -5.98 0.19
C PRO A 90 40.19 -6.57 -0.67
N THR A 91 40.28 -7.90 -0.66
CA THR A 91 41.17 -8.69 -1.53
C THR A 91 40.64 -8.69 -2.97
N SER A 92 41.54 -8.51 -3.95
CA SER A 92 41.23 -8.39 -5.37
C SER A 92 40.68 -9.70 -5.96
N THR A 93 39.54 -9.61 -6.63
CA THR A 93 38.92 -10.71 -7.40
C THR A 93 39.63 -10.91 -8.74
N PRO A 94 39.96 -12.15 -9.16
CA PRO A 94 40.62 -12.41 -10.44
C PRO A 94 39.68 -12.23 -11.64
N GLU A 95 40.25 -11.72 -12.72
CA GLU A 95 39.62 -11.40 -14.01
C GLU A 95 39.23 -12.69 -14.78
N PRO A 96 38.02 -12.76 -15.40
CA PRO A 96 37.57 -13.95 -16.12
C PRO A 96 38.29 -14.12 -17.46
N THR A 97 38.79 -15.33 -17.70
CA THR A 97 39.41 -15.76 -18.97
C THR A 97 38.36 -15.95 -20.06
N ALA A 98 38.57 -15.31 -21.22
CA ALA A 98 37.70 -15.41 -22.39
C ALA A 98 37.73 -16.82 -23.03
N THR A 99 36.56 -17.43 -23.16
CA THR A 99 36.34 -18.70 -23.89
C THR A 99 36.15 -18.43 -25.38
N ALA A 100 36.98 -19.06 -26.22
CA ALA A 100 36.92 -18.95 -27.67
C ALA A 100 35.70 -19.69 -28.27
N VAL A 101 35.04 -19.04 -29.23
CA VAL A 101 33.96 -19.60 -30.06
C VAL A 101 34.56 -20.29 -31.29
N PRO A 102 34.16 -21.53 -31.65
CA PRO A 102 34.62 -22.17 -32.88
C PRO A 102 33.82 -21.70 -34.09
N ALA A 103 34.54 -21.19 -35.10
CA ALA A 103 33.99 -20.77 -36.39
C ALA A 103 33.73 -21.97 -37.31
N GLY A 104 32.48 -22.15 -37.71
CA GLY A 104 32.06 -23.03 -38.81
C GLY A 104 32.17 -22.31 -40.16
N GLN A 105 32.89 -22.93 -41.08
CA GLN A 105 33.28 -22.48 -42.41
C GLN A 105 32.11 -22.43 -43.40
N THR A 106 32.22 -21.62 -44.47
CA THR A 106 31.81 -21.92 -45.87
C THR A 106 32.35 -20.83 -46.82
N PRO A 107 32.75 -21.13 -48.07
CA PRO A 107 33.89 -20.49 -48.75
C PRO A 107 33.55 -19.39 -49.78
N GLU A 108 34.59 -18.56 -50.01
CA GLU A 108 35.08 -17.85 -51.22
C GLU A 108 34.21 -17.67 -52.48
N PRO A 109 34.37 -16.53 -53.22
CA PRO A 109 35.50 -16.43 -54.15
C PRO A 109 36.22 -15.06 -54.27
N THR A 110 37.56 -15.15 -54.35
CA THR A 110 38.47 -14.57 -55.35
C THR A 110 38.55 -13.04 -55.58
N ALA A 111 39.58 -12.47 -54.93
CA ALA A 111 40.68 -11.61 -55.42
C ALA A 111 40.42 -10.31 -56.21
N VAL A 112 40.92 -9.19 -55.64
CA VAL A 112 41.96 -8.35 -56.28
C VAL A 112 42.93 -7.87 -55.19
N THR A 113 44.21 -8.21 -55.32
CA THR A 113 45.29 -7.82 -54.38
C THR A 113 45.94 -6.53 -54.88
N THR A 114 45.82 -5.44 -54.12
CA THR A 114 46.64 -4.24 -54.28
C THR A 114 47.69 -4.24 -53.18
N ALA A 115 48.96 -4.35 -53.58
CA ALA A 115 50.09 -4.31 -52.67
C ALA A 115 50.15 -2.94 -51.95
N GLN A 116 49.98 -2.95 -50.63
CA GLN A 116 50.25 -1.79 -49.79
C GLN A 116 51.64 -1.93 -49.17
N THR A 117 52.44 -0.89 -49.38
CA THR A 117 53.75 -0.65 -48.76
C THR A 117 53.62 -0.65 -47.23
N PRO A 118 54.47 -1.37 -46.48
CA PRO A 118 54.43 -1.36 -45.03
C PRO A 118 54.85 0.02 -44.50
N GLU A 119 53.92 0.69 -43.84
CA GLU A 119 54.14 1.92 -43.10
C GLU A 119 54.94 1.61 -41.82
N PRO A 120 55.89 2.46 -41.40
CA PRO A 120 56.74 2.20 -40.25
C PRO A 120 55.91 2.06 -38.96
N ALA A 121 56.20 1.04 -38.17
CA ALA A 121 55.55 0.80 -36.89
C ALA A 121 55.67 2.02 -35.97
N SER A 122 54.52 2.62 -35.67
CA SER A 122 54.37 3.70 -34.71
C SER A 122 54.77 3.20 -33.30
N PRO A 123 55.55 3.97 -32.52
CA PRO A 123 55.99 3.55 -31.20
C PRO A 123 54.79 3.32 -30.29
N THR A 124 54.72 2.12 -29.70
CA THR A 124 53.70 1.75 -28.73
C THR A 124 53.76 2.73 -27.54
N PRO A 125 52.67 3.48 -27.24
CA PRO A 125 52.67 4.40 -26.12
C PRO A 125 52.85 3.61 -24.82
N THR A 126 53.76 4.10 -23.98
CA THR A 126 53.95 3.58 -22.62
C THR A 126 52.65 3.78 -21.83
N PRO A 127 52.07 2.74 -21.20
CA PRO A 127 50.82 2.86 -20.47
C PRO A 127 50.98 3.89 -19.34
N ALA A 128 50.12 4.90 -19.35
CA ALA A 128 50.04 5.88 -18.28
C ALA A 128 49.67 5.17 -16.96
N PRO A 129 50.22 5.61 -15.82
CA PRO A 129 49.86 5.04 -14.53
C PRO A 129 48.35 5.16 -14.31
N PRO A 130 47.70 4.14 -13.72
CA PRO A 130 46.28 4.18 -13.45
C PRO A 130 45.96 5.39 -12.56
N PRO A 131 44.88 6.12 -12.82
CA PRO A 131 44.49 7.25 -11.99
C PRO A 131 44.31 6.77 -10.55
N THR A 132 45.01 7.41 -9.62
CA THR A 132 44.80 7.19 -8.19
C THR A 132 43.36 7.54 -7.88
N ALA A 133 42.56 6.58 -7.43
CA ALA A 133 41.17 6.79 -7.09
C ALA A 133 41.09 7.85 -5.98
N THR A 134 40.49 8.99 -6.30
CA THR A 134 40.09 9.97 -5.29
C THR A 134 39.05 9.29 -4.39
N PRO A 135 39.22 9.26 -3.06
CA PRO A 135 38.24 8.67 -2.17
C PRO A 135 36.90 9.38 -2.40
N VAL A 136 35.87 8.59 -2.73
CA VAL A 136 34.50 9.08 -2.82
C VAL A 136 34.14 9.54 -1.40
N PRO A 137 33.70 10.80 -1.20
CA PRO A 137 33.27 11.25 0.11
C PRO A 137 32.15 10.33 0.60
N GLU A 138 32.30 9.84 1.82
CA GLU A 138 31.29 9.03 2.50
C GLU A 138 29.96 9.81 2.47
N PRO A 139 28.84 9.19 2.04
CA PRO A 139 27.56 9.86 1.98
C PRO A 139 27.25 10.47 3.34
N THR A 140 27.14 11.80 3.39
CA THR A 140 26.64 12.49 4.58
C THR A 140 25.27 11.91 4.89
N ALA A 141 25.17 11.20 6.01
CA ALA A 141 23.91 10.62 6.44
C ALA A 141 22.83 11.73 6.40
N PRO A 142 21.66 11.47 5.80
CA PRO A 142 20.58 12.44 5.81
C PRO A 142 20.32 12.88 7.25
N PRO A 143 20.07 14.18 7.51
CA PRO A 143 19.81 14.65 8.85
C PRO A 143 18.68 13.82 9.44
N ALA A 144 18.98 13.10 10.52
CA ALA A 144 17.97 12.41 11.30
C ALA A 144 17.04 13.50 11.84
N ILE A 145 15.90 13.69 11.19
CA ILE A 145 14.86 14.56 11.74
C ILE A 145 14.31 13.80 12.95
N ALA A 146 14.89 14.08 14.13
CA ALA A 146 14.38 13.62 15.41
C ALA A 146 13.08 14.39 15.71
N VAL A 147 12.03 14.10 14.95
CA VAL A 147 10.67 14.47 15.35
C VAL A 147 10.27 13.43 16.39
N ASP A 148 10.16 13.86 17.64
CA ASP A 148 9.61 13.02 18.71
C ASP A 148 8.19 12.60 18.27
N PRO A 149 7.91 11.31 18.01
CA PRO A 149 6.63 10.86 17.46
C PRO A 149 5.57 10.87 18.58
N THR A 150 5.19 12.06 19.03
CA THR A 150 4.35 12.24 20.23
C THR A 150 3.02 12.90 19.91
N HIS A 151 2.59 12.91 18.65
CA HIS A 151 1.22 13.23 18.33
C HIS A 151 0.33 12.00 18.57
N THR A 152 0.06 11.75 19.86
CA THR A 152 -1.30 11.32 20.23
C THR A 152 -2.24 12.33 19.57
N PRO A 153 -3.24 11.91 18.78
CA PRO A 153 -4.22 12.81 18.17
C PRO A 153 -4.65 13.82 19.23
N ALA A 154 -4.59 15.11 18.90
CA ALA A 154 -5.01 16.14 19.83
C ALA A 154 -6.44 15.77 20.27
N PRO A 155 -6.72 15.66 21.59
CA PRO A 155 -8.03 15.25 22.04
C PRO A 155 -9.06 16.18 21.39
N LEU A 156 -9.97 15.55 20.66
CA LEU A 156 -11.09 16.27 20.06
C LEU A 156 -11.81 17.04 21.17
N PRO A 157 -12.22 18.30 20.92
CA PRO A 157 -13.09 19.00 21.85
C PRO A 157 -14.29 18.11 22.23
N ASP A 158 -14.73 18.14 23.50
CA ASP A 158 -15.82 17.29 23.97
C ASP A 158 -17.14 17.50 23.18
N ASP A 159 -17.29 18.66 22.53
CA ASP A 159 -18.41 19.03 21.67
C ASP A 159 -18.21 18.68 20.17
N TYR A 160 -17.05 18.15 19.78
CA TYR A 160 -16.77 17.78 18.39
C TYR A 160 -17.48 16.47 18.02
N SER A 161 -18.59 16.60 17.30
CA SER A 161 -19.32 15.47 16.74
C SER A 161 -18.65 14.97 15.46
N LEU A 162 -17.94 13.83 15.53
CA LEU A 162 -17.47 13.09 14.33
C LEU A 162 -18.60 12.84 13.34
N ARG A 163 -19.84 12.68 13.84
CA ARG A 163 -21.02 12.47 13.00
C ARG A 163 -21.41 13.70 12.18
N THR A 164 -21.18 14.89 12.71
CA THR A 164 -21.58 16.16 12.08
C THR A 164 -20.44 16.75 11.26
N HIS A 165 -19.21 16.59 11.73
CA HIS A 165 -18.03 17.24 11.17
C HIS A 165 -17.09 16.29 10.43
N GLY A 166 -17.35 14.97 10.49
CA GLY A 166 -16.40 13.92 10.08
C GLY A 166 -15.17 13.89 10.99
N PRO A 167 -14.15 13.09 10.63
CA PRO A 167 -12.84 13.21 11.24
C PRO A 167 -12.26 14.61 11.02
N PRO A 168 -11.44 15.11 11.96
CA PRO A 168 -10.69 16.34 11.77
C PRO A 168 -9.98 16.33 10.42
N PRO A 169 -10.02 17.43 9.65
CA PRO A 169 -9.30 17.52 8.38
C PRO A 169 -7.81 17.17 8.50
N ILE A 170 -7.22 17.38 9.69
CA ILE A 170 -5.82 17.06 9.99
C ILE A 170 -5.55 15.55 10.11
N GLU A 171 -6.56 14.72 10.36
CA GLU A 171 -6.43 13.26 10.47
C GLU A 171 -6.69 12.55 9.13
N LEU A 172 -7.43 13.18 8.22
CA LEU A 172 -7.77 12.61 6.91
C LEU A 172 -6.53 12.47 6.02
N ILE A 173 -6.29 11.25 5.54
CA ILE A 173 -5.24 10.94 4.57
C ILE A 173 -5.85 10.88 3.17
N LYS A 174 -5.36 11.70 2.25
CA LYS A 174 -5.94 11.88 0.92
C LYS A 174 -5.01 11.33 -0.17
N PHE A 175 -5.48 10.33 -0.90
CA PHE A 175 -4.80 9.77 -2.06
C PHE A 175 -5.25 10.46 -3.33
N ALA A 176 -4.30 10.81 -4.20
CA ALA A 176 -4.60 11.15 -5.59
C ALA A 176 -4.79 9.87 -6.43
N GLN A 177 -5.85 9.81 -7.21
CA GLN A 177 -6.16 8.69 -8.08
C GLN A 177 -6.61 9.17 -9.47
N TRP A 178 -6.20 8.45 -10.51
CA TRP A 178 -6.67 8.62 -11.90
C TRP A 178 -7.05 7.27 -12.51
N ASP A 179 -7.45 7.24 -13.79
CA ASP A 179 -7.95 6.05 -14.48
C ASP A 179 -6.85 5.06 -14.90
N GLU A 180 -5.94 4.75 -13.99
CA GLU A 180 -4.92 3.73 -14.16
C GLU A 180 -5.08 2.63 -13.11
N ASN A 181 -5.34 1.40 -13.56
CA ASN A 181 -5.64 0.29 -12.66
C ASN A 181 -4.53 0.00 -11.66
N ARG A 182 -3.26 0.23 -12.05
CA ARG A 182 -2.10 0.06 -11.17
C ARG A 182 -2.17 1.01 -9.98
N VAL A 183 -2.39 2.30 -10.26
CA VAL A 183 -2.55 3.36 -9.26
C VAL A 183 -3.78 3.11 -8.39
N LYS A 184 -4.92 2.74 -8.99
CA LYS A 184 -6.16 2.38 -8.26
C LYS A 184 -5.91 1.23 -7.27
N LEU A 185 -5.25 0.17 -7.70
CA LEU A 185 -4.95 -0.98 -6.85
C LEU A 185 -3.98 -0.62 -5.72
N GLY A 186 -2.89 0.09 -6.03
CA GLY A 186 -1.91 0.55 -5.04
C GLY A 186 -2.55 1.46 -3.99
N ASN A 187 -3.27 2.49 -4.44
CA ASN A 187 -4.05 3.36 -3.54
C ASN A 187 -5.02 2.58 -2.67
N TRP A 188 -5.74 1.61 -3.25
CA TRP A 188 -6.73 0.86 -2.50
C TRP A 188 -6.08 0.01 -1.39
N VAL A 189 -5.00 -0.72 -1.70
CA VAL A 189 -4.31 -1.58 -0.74
C VAL A 189 -3.67 -0.75 0.37
N ALA A 190 -2.93 0.31 0.03
CA ALA A 190 -2.35 1.21 1.03
C ALA A 190 -3.44 1.86 1.89
N GLY A 191 -4.49 2.38 1.25
CA GLY A 191 -5.62 2.98 1.94
C GLY A 191 -6.34 2.01 2.90
N TYR A 192 -6.42 0.73 2.55
CA TYR A 192 -7.04 -0.28 3.42
C TYR A 192 -6.20 -0.54 4.67
N ILE A 193 -4.88 -0.68 4.51
CA ILE A 193 -3.94 -0.87 5.63
C ILE A 193 -3.93 0.36 6.54
N ILE A 194 -3.92 1.56 5.96
CA ILE A 194 -3.97 2.82 6.73
C ILE A 194 -5.28 2.94 7.51
N ALA A 195 -6.42 2.64 6.88
CA ALA A 195 -7.72 2.73 7.51
C ALA A 195 -7.91 1.72 8.64
N HIS A 196 -7.62 0.45 8.40
CA HIS A 196 -7.97 -0.62 9.34
C HIS A 196 -6.82 -1.07 10.22
N GLY A 197 -5.59 -0.82 9.82
CA GLY A 197 -4.38 -1.20 10.54
C GLY A 197 -3.72 -0.06 11.30
N LEU A 198 -3.74 1.15 10.74
CA LEU A 198 -3.13 2.34 11.34
C LEU A 198 -4.16 3.32 11.92
N ASP A 199 -5.45 3.00 11.80
CA ASP A 199 -6.57 3.76 12.34
C ASP A 199 -6.61 5.23 11.90
N HIS A 200 -6.32 5.47 10.61
CA HIS A 200 -6.45 6.80 10.00
C HIS A 200 -7.58 6.83 8.97
N PRO A 201 -8.46 7.84 8.98
CA PRO A 201 -9.47 7.97 7.94
C PRO A 201 -8.80 8.23 6.58
N VAL A 202 -9.23 7.48 5.56
CA VAL A 202 -8.66 7.56 4.21
C VAL A 202 -9.72 8.05 3.23
N ARG A 203 -9.31 8.94 2.34
CA ARG A 203 -10.10 9.37 1.19
C ARG A 203 -9.29 9.25 -0.09
N VAL A 204 -9.94 8.75 -1.12
CA VAL A 204 -9.39 8.72 -2.47
C VAL A 204 -10.05 9.84 -3.28
N ILE A 205 -9.23 10.69 -3.89
CA ILE A 205 -9.68 11.83 -4.69
C ILE A 205 -9.38 11.50 -6.15
N GLU A 206 -10.43 11.32 -6.94
CA GLU A 206 -10.32 11.19 -8.39
C GLU A 206 -9.92 12.54 -8.99
N MET A 207 -8.89 12.52 -9.83
CA MET A 207 -8.36 13.69 -10.53
C MET A 207 -7.69 13.29 -11.85
N GLU A 208 -7.38 14.29 -12.66
CA GLU A 208 -6.57 14.09 -13.87
C GLU A 208 -5.09 13.87 -13.50
N PRO A 209 -4.32 13.08 -14.29
CA PRO A 209 -2.93 12.75 -13.98
C PRO A 209 -1.98 13.94 -13.81
N GLU A 210 -2.31 15.12 -14.34
CA GLU A 210 -1.47 16.31 -14.20
C GLU A 210 -1.93 17.21 -13.03
N GLU A 211 -3.12 17.00 -12.49
CA GLU A 211 -3.71 17.86 -11.46
C GLU A 211 -3.02 17.69 -10.10
N TYR A 212 -2.43 16.52 -9.82
CA TYR A 212 -1.71 16.30 -8.56
C TYR A 212 -0.53 17.26 -8.38
N LYS A 213 0.05 17.77 -9.47
CA LYS A 213 1.21 18.68 -9.43
C LYS A 213 0.86 20.00 -8.74
N ASP A 214 -0.38 20.46 -8.89
CA ASP A 214 -0.86 21.62 -8.16
C ASP A 214 -1.33 21.22 -6.75
N LYS A 215 -2.07 20.12 -6.62
CA LYS A 215 -2.71 19.75 -5.34
C LYS A 215 -1.76 19.27 -4.25
N LEU A 216 -0.72 18.51 -4.60
CA LEU A 216 0.14 17.85 -3.61
C LEU A 216 0.97 18.86 -2.80
N PRO A 217 1.63 19.89 -3.40
CA PRO A 217 2.33 20.92 -2.65
C PRO A 217 1.43 21.77 -1.74
N HIS A 218 0.16 21.95 -2.13
CA HIS A 218 -0.83 22.71 -1.35
C HIS A 218 -1.55 21.87 -0.30
N SER A 219 -1.18 20.60 -0.13
CA SER A 219 -1.81 19.66 0.81
C SER A 219 -3.30 19.43 0.52
N ASP A 220 -3.76 19.62 -0.72
CA ASP A 220 -5.10 19.23 -1.15
C ASP A 220 -5.21 17.71 -1.29
N VAL A 221 -4.11 17.07 -1.64
CA VAL A 221 -3.85 15.62 -1.53
C VAL A 221 -2.58 15.42 -0.71
N ASP A 222 -2.42 14.22 -0.17
CA ASP A 222 -1.29 13.89 0.69
C ASP A 222 -0.33 12.88 0.08
N ILE A 223 -0.86 11.94 -0.71
CA ILE A 223 -0.09 10.83 -1.27
C ILE A 223 -0.41 10.69 -2.76
N VAL A 224 0.64 10.60 -3.58
CA VAL A 224 0.60 10.27 -5.01
C VAL A 224 1.49 9.06 -5.21
N MET A 225 0.92 7.92 -5.61
CA MET A 225 1.68 6.67 -5.72
C MET A 225 2.65 6.64 -6.90
N GLU A 226 2.38 7.42 -7.95
CA GLU A 226 3.22 7.48 -9.15
C GLU A 226 3.39 8.94 -9.58
N ALA A 227 4.39 9.59 -9.01
CA ALA A 227 4.77 10.95 -9.33
C ALA A 227 6.05 10.99 -10.19
N ASP A 228 6.18 12.04 -11.00
CA ASP A 228 7.41 12.36 -11.71
C ASP A 228 8.45 12.94 -10.72
N PRO A 229 9.58 12.24 -10.46
CA PRO A 229 10.59 12.72 -9.52
C PRO A 229 11.28 14.02 -9.98
N VAL A 230 11.34 14.28 -11.29
CA VAL A 230 11.99 15.48 -11.84
C VAL A 230 11.16 16.71 -11.52
N TRP A 231 9.84 16.63 -11.69
CA TRP A 231 8.91 17.70 -11.34
C TRP A 231 8.90 17.98 -9.82
N ALA A 232 8.95 16.93 -9.00
CA ALA A 232 8.83 17.07 -7.55
C ALA A 232 10.07 17.69 -6.89
N LYS A 233 11.24 17.61 -7.54
CA LYS A 233 12.53 18.06 -7.01
C LYS A 233 12.53 19.43 -6.32
N PRO A 234 12.05 20.54 -6.92
CA PRO A 234 12.03 21.84 -6.24
C PRO A 234 11.24 21.85 -4.92
N TYR A 235 10.19 21.04 -4.80
CA TYR A 235 9.39 20.97 -3.57
C TYR A 235 10.05 20.08 -2.51
N VAL A 236 10.78 19.04 -2.93
CA VAL A 236 11.63 18.24 -2.05
C VAL A 236 12.77 19.07 -1.49
N ASP A 237 13.45 19.86 -2.35
CA ASP A 237 14.52 20.77 -1.94
C ASP A 237 14.00 21.84 -0.95
N ALA A 238 12.71 22.18 -1.03
CA ALA A 238 12.03 23.09 -0.10
C ALA A 238 11.48 22.40 1.17
N GLY A 239 11.59 21.07 1.30
CA GLY A 239 11.05 20.31 2.43
C GLY A 239 9.51 20.21 2.47
N ILE A 240 8.84 20.48 1.34
CA ILE A 240 7.38 20.41 1.21
C ILE A 240 6.94 18.97 0.92
N LEU A 241 7.71 18.26 0.08
CA LEU A 241 7.45 16.89 -0.32
C LEU A 241 8.58 15.97 0.12
N ILE A 242 8.23 14.71 0.32
CA ILE A 242 9.15 13.59 0.50
C ILE A 242 8.90 12.63 -0.66
N LEU A 243 9.97 12.25 -1.36
CA LEU A 243 9.93 11.20 -2.36
C LEU A 243 10.36 9.90 -1.72
N LEU A 244 9.49 8.91 -1.82
CA LEU A 244 9.77 7.54 -1.48
C LEU A 244 10.20 6.81 -2.76
N GLY A 245 10.69 5.57 -2.63
CA GLY A 245 11.11 4.76 -3.76
C GLY A 245 10.01 4.54 -4.81
N PRO A 246 10.34 3.87 -5.93
CA PRO A 246 9.32 3.46 -6.89
C PRO A 246 8.30 2.53 -6.22
N LEU A 247 7.03 2.64 -6.60
CA LEU A 247 5.97 1.76 -6.09
C LEU A 247 6.26 0.28 -6.37
N SER A 248 6.91 0.01 -7.51
CA SER A 248 7.38 -1.31 -7.92
C SER A 248 8.53 -1.20 -8.91
N ASP A 249 9.32 -2.26 -9.04
CA ASP A 249 10.37 -2.40 -10.05
C ASP A 249 9.86 -2.34 -11.51
N ALA A 250 8.57 -2.55 -11.74
CA ALA A 250 7.94 -2.40 -13.05
C ALA A 250 7.74 -0.93 -13.48
N SER A 251 7.86 0.03 -12.56
CA SER A 251 7.72 1.47 -12.82
C SER A 251 8.90 2.25 -12.22
N PRO A 252 10.14 2.04 -12.71
CA PRO A 252 11.32 2.67 -12.12
C PRO A 252 11.38 4.19 -12.36
N ASP A 253 10.60 4.70 -13.31
CA ASP A 253 10.59 6.11 -13.69
C ASP A 253 9.63 6.96 -12.84
N THR A 254 8.83 6.33 -11.97
CA THR A 254 7.92 7.02 -11.06
C THR A 254 8.25 6.70 -9.61
N VAL A 255 7.86 7.61 -8.71
CA VAL A 255 8.11 7.52 -7.27
C VAL A 255 6.82 7.76 -6.50
N VAL A 256 6.72 7.22 -5.29
CA VAL A 256 5.65 7.62 -4.38
C VAL A 256 6.02 8.98 -3.79
N ALA A 257 5.24 10.02 -4.10
CA ALA A 257 5.43 11.36 -3.54
C ALA A 257 4.42 11.62 -2.42
N VAL A 258 4.93 12.09 -1.29
CA VAL A 258 4.14 12.31 -0.07
C VAL A 258 4.33 13.75 0.41
N ASN A 259 3.25 14.39 0.83
CA ASN A 259 3.32 15.68 1.50
C ASN A 259 4.04 15.53 2.85
N ALA A 260 5.06 16.34 3.11
CA ALA A 260 5.93 16.20 4.28
C ALA A 260 5.17 16.34 5.62
N SER A 261 4.00 16.98 5.63
CA SER A 261 3.15 17.09 6.82
C SER A 261 2.70 15.74 7.38
N ILE A 262 2.72 14.66 6.58
CA ILE A 262 2.39 13.29 7.00
C ILE A 262 3.27 12.83 8.17
N TRP A 263 4.57 13.13 8.17
CA TRP A 263 5.46 12.70 9.27
C TRP A 263 5.13 13.37 10.59
N THR A 264 4.54 14.58 10.55
CA THR A 264 4.11 15.28 11.77
C THR A 264 2.74 14.80 12.23
N ARG A 265 1.77 14.64 11.32
CA ARG A 265 0.37 14.37 11.69
C ARG A 265 -0.01 12.88 11.75
N ALA A 266 0.74 12.03 11.05
CA ALA A 266 0.50 10.59 10.95
C ALA A 266 1.84 9.84 10.77
N PRO A 267 2.78 9.90 11.73
CA PRO A 267 4.14 9.36 11.58
C PRO A 267 4.16 7.86 11.22
N LYS A 268 3.22 7.08 11.77
CA LYS A 268 3.09 5.65 11.44
C LYS A 268 2.70 5.41 9.98
N VAL A 269 1.92 6.31 9.38
CA VAL A 269 1.59 6.26 7.95
C VAL A 269 2.84 6.54 7.12
N GLY A 270 3.64 7.55 7.51
CA GLY A 270 4.93 7.82 6.86
C GLY A 270 5.87 6.61 6.90
N GLN A 271 6.05 5.99 8.08
CA GLN A 271 6.86 4.79 8.25
C GLN A 271 6.36 3.59 7.44
N PHE A 272 5.04 3.37 7.42
CA PHE A 272 4.44 2.33 6.58
C PHE A 272 4.73 2.57 5.09
N LEU A 273 4.58 3.81 4.60
CA LEU A 273 4.82 4.12 3.20
C LEU A 273 6.30 3.96 2.80
N GLU A 274 7.25 4.16 3.71
CA GLU A 274 8.67 3.88 3.46
C GLU A 274 8.95 2.39 3.20
N GLN A 275 8.12 1.49 3.75
CA GLN A 275 8.21 0.05 3.53
C GLN A 275 7.25 -0.46 2.45
N TYR A 276 6.39 0.41 1.92
CA TYR A 276 5.33 0.03 0.99
C TYR A 276 5.88 -0.19 -0.42
N GLU A 277 6.13 -1.46 -0.75
CA GLU A 277 6.72 -1.85 -2.02
C GLU A 277 5.97 -3.04 -2.62
N TRP A 278 5.63 -2.95 -3.90
CA TRP A 278 5.08 -4.06 -4.66
C TRP A 278 6.15 -4.76 -5.49
N ASN A 279 6.02 -6.08 -5.59
CA ASN A 279 6.59 -6.80 -6.71
C ASN A 279 5.85 -6.38 -8.00
N GLY A 280 6.58 -5.87 -9.00
CA GLY A 280 6.01 -5.28 -10.21
C GLY A 280 5.24 -6.27 -11.08
N GLU A 281 5.66 -7.54 -11.11
CA GLU A 281 4.91 -8.60 -11.79
C GLU A 281 3.56 -8.82 -11.10
N GLN A 282 3.55 -9.00 -9.77
CA GLN A 282 2.30 -9.17 -9.01
C GLN A 282 1.35 -7.98 -9.16
N LEU A 283 1.86 -6.74 -9.01
CA LEU A 283 1.04 -5.54 -9.16
C LEU A 283 0.44 -5.45 -10.57
N THR A 284 1.23 -5.77 -11.60
CA THR A 284 0.77 -5.80 -12.99
C THR A 284 -0.28 -6.89 -13.22
N GLU A 285 -0.09 -8.08 -12.68
CA GLU A 285 -1.04 -9.18 -12.81
C GLU A 285 -2.36 -8.91 -12.09
N HIS A 286 -2.32 -8.39 -10.87
CA HIS A 286 -3.52 -8.06 -10.12
C HIS A 286 -4.27 -6.86 -10.73
N SER A 287 -3.58 -5.80 -11.15
CA SER A 287 -4.23 -4.63 -11.75
C SER A 287 -4.94 -4.94 -13.08
N LYS A 288 -4.48 -5.92 -13.87
CA LYS A 288 -5.18 -6.42 -15.07
C LYS A 288 -6.51 -7.11 -14.75
N LYS A 289 -6.73 -7.55 -13.52
CA LYS A 289 -8.01 -8.16 -13.08
C LYS A 289 -9.09 -7.10 -12.85
N ILE A 290 -8.71 -5.83 -12.66
CA ILE A 290 -9.66 -4.71 -12.57
C ILE A 290 -10.23 -4.47 -13.97
N ARG A 291 -11.56 -4.55 -14.09
CA ARG A 291 -12.28 -4.43 -15.36
C ARG A 291 -13.47 -3.50 -15.18
N GLY A 292 -13.62 -2.56 -16.11
CA GLY A 292 -14.83 -1.73 -16.24
C GLY A 292 -15.97 -2.47 -16.95
N GLY A 293 -17.12 -1.80 -17.05
CA GLY A 293 -18.27 -2.27 -17.85
C GLY A 293 -19.37 -2.95 -17.03
N ARG A 294 -20.15 -3.83 -17.67
CA ARG A 294 -21.36 -4.45 -17.08
C ARG A 294 -21.05 -5.49 -15.99
N ILE A 295 -19.88 -6.12 -16.07
CA ILE A 295 -19.35 -7.04 -15.06
C ILE A 295 -18.10 -6.36 -14.48
N ALA A 296 -18.33 -5.24 -13.78
CA ALA A 296 -17.23 -4.47 -13.21
C ALA A 296 -16.61 -5.22 -12.03
N VAL A 297 -15.33 -5.57 -12.16
CA VAL A 297 -14.52 -6.03 -11.04
C VAL A 297 -13.70 -4.84 -10.59
N ARG A 298 -14.08 -4.29 -9.43
CA ARG A 298 -13.48 -3.07 -8.87
C ARG A 298 -12.21 -3.40 -8.10
N GLU A 299 -11.38 -2.37 -7.94
CA GLU A 299 -10.13 -2.38 -7.18
C GLU A 299 -10.29 -2.93 -5.76
N ASN A 300 -11.45 -2.72 -5.13
CA ASN A 300 -11.68 -3.22 -3.77
C ASN A 300 -11.77 -4.74 -3.67
N ILE A 301 -12.34 -5.40 -4.68
CA ILE A 301 -12.44 -6.87 -4.71
C ILE A 301 -11.04 -7.46 -4.92
N ILE A 302 -10.29 -6.90 -5.86
CA ILE A 302 -8.94 -7.37 -6.20
C ILE A 302 -7.96 -7.09 -5.07
N GLY A 303 -8.03 -5.92 -4.46
CA GLY A 303 -7.19 -5.53 -3.33
C GLY A 303 -7.47 -6.38 -2.09
N LEU A 304 -8.74 -6.70 -1.80
CA LEU A 304 -9.08 -7.56 -0.68
C LEU A 304 -8.55 -8.98 -0.86
N SER A 305 -8.72 -9.56 -2.07
CA SER A 305 -8.10 -10.86 -2.41
C SER A 305 -6.58 -10.79 -2.28
N TYR A 306 -5.93 -9.70 -2.70
CA TYR A 306 -4.49 -9.54 -2.49
C TYR A 306 -4.11 -9.56 -1.01
N ILE A 307 -4.82 -8.81 -0.15
CA ILE A 307 -4.59 -8.79 1.29
C ILE A 307 -4.79 -10.19 1.91
N GLU A 308 -5.81 -10.93 1.50
CA GLU A 308 -6.05 -12.29 1.99
C GLU A 308 -4.95 -13.27 1.53
N ASP A 309 -4.62 -13.27 0.25
CA ASP A 309 -3.75 -14.27 -0.37
C ASP A 309 -2.25 -13.99 -0.14
N ASN A 310 -1.87 -12.74 0.13
CA ASN A 310 -0.46 -12.31 0.19
C ASN A 310 -0.06 -11.75 1.57
N LYS A 311 -0.67 -12.23 2.65
CA LYS A 311 -0.29 -11.87 4.04
C LYS A 311 1.22 -11.87 4.29
N PRO A 312 2.00 -12.90 3.90
CA PRO A 312 3.43 -12.92 4.16
C PRO A 312 4.20 -11.77 3.51
N VAL A 313 3.66 -11.13 2.46
CA VAL A 313 4.28 -10.01 1.76
C VAL A 313 3.91 -8.71 2.46
N TRP A 314 2.62 -8.38 2.54
CA TRP A 314 2.21 -7.06 3.03
C TRP A 314 2.40 -6.89 4.52
N SER A 315 2.42 -7.97 5.32
CA SER A 315 2.66 -7.85 6.76
C SER A 315 4.09 -7.42 7.08
N GLN A 316 5.01 -7.46 6.12
CA GLN A 316 6.38 -6.95 6.29
C GLN A 316 6.43 -5.42 6.25
N TRP A 317 5.40 -4.77 5.69
CA TRP A 317 5.33 -3.31 5.57
C TRP A 317 4.89 -2.62 6.86
N VAL A 318 4.42 -3.38 7.85
CA VAL A 318 3.79 -2.89 9.08
C VAL A 318 4.25 -3.72 10.28
N ASP A 319 4.00 -3.24 11.49
CA ASP A 319 4.22 -4.04 12.71
C ASP A 319 3.16 -5.14 12.90
N ASP A 320 3.49 -6.14 13.72
CA ASP A 320 2.63 -7.30 13.99
C ASP A 320 1.24 -6.92 14.51
N ASN A 321 1.13 -5.85 15.31
CA ASN A 321 -0.15 -5.41 15.85
C ASN A 321 -1.01 -4.80 14.73
N THR A 322 -0.44 -3.95 13.88
CA THR A 322 -1.13 -3.43 12.70
C THR A 322 -1.55 -4.55 11.74
N ALA A 323 -0.70 -5.56 11.51
CA ALA A 323 -1.08 -6.70 10.68
C ALA A 323 -2.27 -7.49 11.27
N THR A 324 -2.30 -7.66 12.59
CA THR A 324 -3.40 -8.32 13.30
C THR A 324 -4.72 -7.53 13.17
N LEU A 325 -4.65 -6.20 13.22
CA LEU A 325 -5.83 -5.34 13.05
C LEU A 325 -6.40 -5.43 11.61
N VAL A 326 -5.53 -5.42 10.60
CA VAL A 326 -5.95 -5.61 9.20
C VAL A 326 -6.61 -6.97 9.01
N GLU A 327 -6.04 -8.06 9.54
CA GLU A 327 -6.64 -9.39 9.48
C GLU A 327 -8.01 -9.46 10.18
N THR A 328 -8.13 -8.79 11.32
CA THR A 328 -9.41 -8.69 12.05
C THR A 328 -10.45 -7.95 11.21
N ALA A 329 -10.08 -6.89 10.50
CA ALA A 329 -10.99 -6.17 9.62
C ALA A 329 -11.44 -7.01 8.41
N VAL A 330 -10.51 -7.74 7.78
CA VAL A 330 -10.78 -8.65 6.66
C VAL A 330 -11.75 -9.76 7.09
N THR A 331 -11.44 -10.46 8.18
CA THR A 331 -12.30 -11.53 8.73
C THR A 331 -13.65 -11.00 9.23
N GLY A 332 -13.70 -9.73 9.67
CA GLY A 332 -14.91 -9.01 10.02
C GLY A 332 -15.74 -8.53 8.82
N GLY A 333 -15.35 -8.84 7.58
CA GLY A 333 -16.09 -8.50 6.37
C GLY A 333 -16.01 -7.02 5.98
N LYS A 334 -14.94 -6.30 6.37
CA LYS A 334 -14.72 -4.92 5.95
C LYS A 334 -14.19 -4.90 4.52
N VAL A 335 -14.97 -4.33 3.59
CA VAL A 335 -14.72 -4.39 2.13
C VAL A 335 -14.25 -3.07 1.48
N GLY A 336 -13.98 -2.03 2.27
CA GLY A 336 -13.56 -0.71 1.78
C GLY A 336 -12.82 0.08 2.84
N HIS A 337 -12.42 1.31 2.53
CA HIS A 337 -11.61 2.17 3.42
C HIS A 337 -12.35 2.73 4.64
N CYS A 338 -13.67 2.56 4.69
CA CYS A 338 -14.45 3.08 5.80
C CYS A 338 -14.32 2.19 7.04
N ARG A 339 -13.88 2.75 8.17
CA ARG A 339 -13.77 2.02 9.44
C ARG A 339 -15.14 1.79 10.04
N GLN A 340 -15.97 2.84 10.00
CA GLN A 340 -17.31 2.82 10.58
C GLN A 340 -18.39 3.33 9.62
N PHE A 341 -19.42 2.50 9.44
CA PHE A 341 -20.62 2.87 8.70
C PHE A 341 -21.76 3.21 9.65
N GLU A 342 -22.49 4.28 9.34
CA GLU A 342 -23.79 4.58 9.91
C GLU A 342 -24.88 4.10 8.95
N GLU A 343 -25.80 3.26 9.42
CA GLU A 343 -27.01 2.93 8.67
C GLU A 343 -28.06 4.00 8.91
N ARG A 344 -28.47 4.72 7.86
CA ARG A 344 -29.59 5.65 7.92
C ARG A 344 -30.80 5.04 7.24
N ARG A 345 -31.90 4.96 8.00
CA ARG A 345 -33.22 4.67 7.45
C ARG A 345 -33.86 5.99 7.02
N THR A 346 -33.80 6.29 5.73
CA THR A 346 -34.67 7.29 5.12
C THR A 346 -35.81 6.56 4.40
N ALA A 347 -35.76 6.46 3.07
CA ALA A 347 -36.67 5.63 2.26
C ALA A 347 -36.05 4.27 1.86
N SER A 348 -34.72 4.17 1.89
CA SER A 348 -33.93 2.95 1.73
C SER A 348 -32.86 2.90 2.83
N PHE A 349 -32.31 1.70 3.10
CA PHE A 349 -31.14 1.58 3.95
C PHE A 349 -29.93 2.12 3.18
N THR A 350 -29.38 3.25 3.62
CA THR A 350 -28.13 3.79 3.08
C THR A 350 -27.06 3.68 4.14
N ARG A 351 -25.94 3.04 3.79
CA ARG A 351 -24.73 3.02 4.62
C ARG A 351 -23.91 4.26 4.28
N ILE A 352 -23.70 5.13 5.27
CA ILE A 352 -22.90 6.34 5.13
C ILE A 352 -21.57 6.09 5.85
N CYS A 353 -20.47 6.39 5.18
CA CYS A 353 -19.17 6.34 5.84
C CYS A 353 -19.00 7.55 6.76
N ILE A 354 -18.77 7.31 8.06
CA ILE A 354 -18.57 8.41 9.03
C ILE A 354 -17.20 9.07 8.84
N ASP A 355 -16.23 8.31 8.32
CA ASP A 355 -14.87 8.79 8.06
C ASP A 355 -14.75 9.73 6.85
N ASP A 356 -15.81 9.88 6.03
CA ASP A 356 -15.81 10.80 4.89
C ASP A 356 -16.80 11.96 5.10
N PRO A 357 -16.32 13.12 5.59
CA PRO A 357 -17.18 14.28 5.83
C PRO A 357 -17.78 14.85 4.55
N SER A 358 -17.20 14.58 3.37
CA SER A 358 -17.71 15.13 2.11
C SER A 358 -19.04 14.52 1.69
N ILE A 359 -19.42 13.38 2.27
CA ILE A 359 -20.73 12.75 2.08
C ILE A 359 -21.80 13.43 2.96
N SER A 360 -21.46 14.48 3.72
CA SER A 360 -22.40 15.17 4.61
C SER A 360 -23.59 15.75 3.84
N ILE A 361 -24.72 15.02 3.87
CA ILE A 361 -26.15 15.38 3.97
C ILE A 361 -26.72 16.39 2.96
N THR A 362 -26.02 17.46 2.60
CA THR A 362 -26.54 18.56 1.79
C THR A 362 -26.88 18.12 0.37
N ASP A 363 -26.14 17.16 -0.20
CA ASP A 363 -26.37 16.70 -1.56
C ASP A 363 -27.59 15.77 -1.69
N SER A 364 -27.95 15.06 -0.61
CA SER A 364 -29.16 14.22 -0.59
C SER A 364 -30.44 15.06 -0.49
N ALA A 365 -30.41 16.18 0.23
CA ALA A 365 -31.56 17.08 0.33
C ALA A 365 -31.78 17.89 -0.96
N ARG A 366 -30.72 18.33 -1.63
CA ARG A 366 -30.82 19.17 -2.83
C ARG A 366 -31.39 18.45 -4.05
N ARG A 367 -31.24 17.12 -4.13
CA ARG A 367 -31.71 16.33 -5.28
C ARG A 367 -33.21 16.03 -5.26
N VAL A 368 -33.87 16.12 -4.11
CA VAL A 368 -35.31 15.82 -3.98
C VAL A 368 -36.17 17.00 -4.46
N ASP A 369 -35.71 18.24 -4.30
CA ASP A 369 -36.49 19.43 -4.70
C ASP A 369 -36.35 19.80 -6.19
N ALA A 370 -35.38 19.23 -6.91
CA ALA A 370 -35.18 19.54 -8.33
C ALA A 370 -36.15 18.80 -9.29
N SER A 371 -37.07 17.98 -8.76
CA SER A 371 -38.09 17.26 -9.56
C SER A 371 -39.49 17.84 -9.45
N ALA A 372 -39.67 19.03 -8.85
CA ALA A 372 -40.95 19.73 -8.94
C ALA A 372 -41.16 20.22 -10.40
N PRO A 373 -42.21 19.78 -11.10
CA PRO A 373 -42.49 20.24 -12.45
C PRO A 373 -42.76 21.75 -12.41
N SER A 374 -41.94 22.51 -13.14
CA SER A 374 -42.20 23.91 -13.47
C SER A 374 -43.57 24.02 -14.13
N THR A 375 -44.58 24.46 -13.38
CA THR A 375 -45.87 24.87 -13.94
C THR A 375 -45.69 26.23 -14.60
N ASP A 376 -45.20 26.19 -15.84
CA ASP A 376 -45.19 27.34 -16.73
C ASP A 376 -46.65 27.69 -17.05
N THR A 377 -47.17 28.73 -16.40
CA THR A 377 -48.49 29.30 -16.69
C THR A 377 -48.25 30.60 -17.45
N SER A 378 -48.16 30.50 -18.77
CA SER A 378 -48.22 31.67 -19.65
C SER A 378 -49.65 32.22 -19.67
N SER A 379 -49.80 33.50 -19.40
CA SER A 379 -50.99 34.32 -19.70
C SER A 379 -50.56 35.55 -20.49
#